data_AF-A0AAD7HXU4-F1
#
_entry.id   AF-A0AAD7HXU4-F1
#
_cell.length_a   1.000
_cell.length_b   1.000
_cell.length_c   1.000
_cell.angle_alpha   90.00
_cell.angle_beta   90.00
_cell.angle_gamma   90.00
#
_symmetry.space_group_name_H-M   'P 1'
#
loop_
_entity.id
_entity.type
_entity.pdbx_description
1 polymer ?
#
loop_
_entity_poly.entity_id
_entity_poly.type
_entity_poly.pdbx_seq_one_letter_code
_entity_poly.pdbx_strand_id
1 'polypeptide(L)'
;MPPVAPVDLDGLQAQLQQRMLESGEWDRIKFVLASKLNDSGWTDDLRNRSKERARTMEPLSFATLLRELAPHAQNSMPLAVRKEAVALIRGYLEKQFE
;
A
#
# COMPACT_ATOMS: atom_id res chain seq x y z
N MET A 1 27.86 2.80 -31.94
CA MET A 1 27.35 2.92 -30.56
C MET A 1 27.07 1.53 -30.05
N PRO A 2 27.61 1.11 -28.90
CA PRO A 2 27.19 -0.16 -28.30
C PRO A 2 25.74 -0.04 -27.83
N PRO A 3 24.92 -1.09 -27.99
CA PRO A 3 23.56 -1.13 -27.45
C PRO A 3 23.65 -1.16 -25.92
N VAL A 4 23.07 -0.16 -25.27
CA VAL A 4 22.78 -0.21 -23.83
C VAL A 4 21.90 -1.43 -23.60
N ALA A 5 22.41 -2.42 -22.86
CA ALA A 5 21.63 -3.60 -22.48
C ALA A 5 20.32 -3.14 -21.81
N PRO A 6 19.18 -3.80 -22.10
CA PRO A 6 17.94 -3.48 -21.43
C PRO A 6 18.14 -3.64 -19.93
N VAL A 7 17.95 -2.55 -19.19
CA VAL A 7 17.99 -2.58 -17.72
C VAL A 7 16.88 -3.53 -17.28
N ASP A 8 17.23 -4.59 -16.56
CA ASP A 8 16.26 -5.48 -15.92
C ASP A 8 15.62 -4.75 -14.74
N LEU A 9 14.62 -3.94 -15.05
CA LEU A 9 13.87 -3.13 -14.09
C LEU A 9 13.10 -4.00 -13.10
N ASP A 10 12.61 -5.15 -13.55
CA ASP A 10 11.87 -6.09 -12.70
C ASP A 10 12.80 -6.73 -11.67
N GLY A 11 13.99 -7.18 -12.09
CA GLY A 11 15.02 -7.69 -11.20
C GLY A 11 15.54 -6.64 -10.22
N LEU A 12 15.69 -5.39 -10.65
CA LEU A 12 16.07 -4.27 -9.77
C LEU A 12 14.98 -3.97 -8.74
N GLN A 13 13.72 -3.92 -9.16
CA GLN A 13 12.58 -3.69 -8.28
C GLN A 13 12.48 -4.77 -7.20
N ALA A 14 12.63 -6.05 -7.58
CA ALA A 14 12.59 -7.16 -6.64
C ALA A 14 13.72 -7.06 -5.59
N GLN A 15 14.95 -6.76 -6.01
CA GLN A 15 16.08 -6.59 -5.10
C GLN A 15 15.86 -5.44 -4.11
N LEU A 16 15.32 -4.33 -4.59
CA LEU A 16 15.04 -3.15 -3.78
C LEU A 16 13.93 -3.39 -2.76
N GLN A 17 12.90 -4.14 -3.15
CA GLN A 17 11.86 -4.60 -2.23
C GLN A 17 12.43 -5.53 -1.16
N GLN A 18 13.32 -6.47 -1.53
CA GLN A 18 13.99 -7.35 -0.55
C GLN A 18 14.81 -6.55 0.45
N ARG A 19 15.64 -5.60 0.00
CA ARG A 19 16.41 -4.73 0.90
C ARG A 19 15.54 -3.90 1.83
N MET A 20 14.39 -3.43 1.34
CA MET A 20 13.45 -2.66 2.14
C MET A 20 12.77 -3.53 3.22
N LEU A 21 12.56 -4.81 2.94
CA LEU A 21 12.08 -5.80 3.91
C LEU A 21 13.16 -6.13 4.94
N GLU A 22 14.38 -6.45 4.50
CA GLU A 22 15.50 -6.86 5.38
C GLU A 22 15.95 -5.74 6.32
N SER A 23 15.90 -4.49 5.85
CA SER A 23 16.22 -3.31 6.68
C SER A 23 15.11 -2.92 7.68
N GLY A 24 13.92 -3.51 7.57
CA GLY A 24 12.75 -3.16 8.38
C GLY A 24 12.10 -1.82 7.99
N GLU A 25 12.61 -1.12 6.98
CA GLU A 25 12.04 0.15 6.49
C GLU A 25 10.63 -0.07 5.93
N TRP A 26 10.35 -1.25 5.34
CA TRP A 26 8.99 -1.59 4.92
C TRP A 26 8.01 -1.62 6.08
N ASP A 27 8.38 -2.24 7.21
CA ASP A 27 7.53 -2.30 8.39
C ASP A 27 7.31 -0.92 9.01
N ARG A 28 8.35 -0.08 9.01
CA ARG A 28 8.25 1.31 9.42
C ARG A 28 7.28 2.12 8.55
N ILE A 29 7.40 2.01 7.21
CA ILE A 29 6.50 2.70 6.27
C ILE A 29 5.07 2.22 6.46
N LYS A 30 4.85 0.91 6.58
CA LYS A 30 3.52 0.33 6.87
C LYS A 30 2.95 0.85 8.18
N PHE A 31 3.74 0.93 9.23
CA PHE A 31 3.30 1.42 10.54
C PHE A 31 2.84 2.88 10.46
N VAL A 32 3.66 3.75 9.84
CA VAL A 32 3.31 5.17 9.67
C VAL A 32 2.04 5.33 8.82
N LEU A 33 1.93 4.55 7.73
CA LEU A 33 0.74 4.55 6.88
C LEU A 33 -0.51 4.11 7.65
N ALA A 34 -0.41 3.02 8.40
CA ALA A 34 -1.53 2.51 9.21
C ALA A 34 -1.98 3.50 10.28
N SER A 35 -1.03 4.13 10.98
CA SER A 35 -1.32 5.19 11.95
C SER A 35 -2.10 6.34 11.32
N LYS A 36 -1.65 6.83 10.16
CA LYS A 36 -2.30 7.96 9.47
C LYS A 36 -3.67 7.61 8.91
N LEU A 37 -3.83 6.41 8.37
CA LEU A 37 -5.14 5.93 7.91
C LEU A 37 -6.11 5.83 9.09
N ASN A 38 -5.64 5.37 10.25
CA ASN A 38 -6.42 5.36 11.48
C ASN A 38 -6.80 6.77 11.94
N ASP A 39 -5.82 7.68 12.04
CA ASP A 39 -6.04 9.07 12.48
C ASP A 39 -6.98 9.85 11.54
N SER A 40 -7.00 9.50 10.26
CA SER A 40 -7.93 10.08 9.28
C SER A 40 -9.36 9.54 9.36
N GLY A 41 -9.62 8.55 10.21
CA GLY A 41 -10.90 7.84 10.31
C GLY A 41 -11.19 6.87 9.14
N TRP A 42 -10.25 6.73 8.20
CA TRP A 42 -10.41 5.86 7.03
C TRP A 42 -10.55 4.39 7.42
N THR A 43 -9.78 3.93 8.41
CA THR A 43 -9.85 2.55 8.90
C THR A 43 -11.23 2.23 9.48
N ASP A 44 -11.82 3.15 10.23
CA ASP A 44 -13.15 2.98 10.82
C ASP A 44 -14.27 3.03 9.79
N ASP A 45 -14.22 3.95 8.82
CA ASP A 45 -15.17 4.01 7.71
C ASP A 45 -15.17 2.69 6.92
N LEU A 46 -13.99 2.20 6.53
CA LEU A 46 -13.87 0.95 5.78
C LEU A 46 -14.38 -0.25 6.60
N ARG A 47 -14.07 -0.29 7.90
CA ARG A 47 -14.58 -1.34 8.81
C ARG A 47 -16.09 -1.30 8.93
N ASN A 48 -16.69 -0.11 9.07
CA ASN A 48 -18.14 0.04 9.17
C ASN A 48 -18.83 -0.41 7.89
N ARG A 49 -18.34 0.02 6.72
CA ARG A 49 -18.85 -0.45 5.43
C ARG A 49 -18.75 -1.96 5.27
N SER A 50 -17.63 -2.54 5.70
CA SER A 50 -17.43 -3.99 5.67
C SER A 50 -18.48 -4.73 6.48
N LYS A 51 -18.80 -4.22 7.68
CA LYS A 51 -19.84 -4.79 8.55
C LYS A 51 -21.23 -4.67 7.94
N GLU A 52 -21.60 -3.48 7.44
CA GLU A 52 -22.91 -3.29 6.80
C GLU A 52 -23.08 -4.21 5.59
N ARG A 53 -22.03 -4.37 4.78
CA ARG A 53 -22.08 -5.26 3.63
C ARG A 53 -22.16 -6.73 4.02
N ALA A 54 -21.41 -7.15 5.04
CA ALA A 54 -21.44 -8.53 5.55
C ALA A 54 -22.81 -8.93 6.10
N ARG A 55 -23.53 -8.01 6.77
CA ARG A 55 -24.89 -8.27 7.31
C ARG A 55 -25.93 -8.58 6.25
N THR A 56 -25.71 -8.13 5.02
CA THR A 56 -26.64 -8.31 3.89
C THR A 56 -26.15 -9.37 2.91
N MET A 57 -25.06 -10.08 3.23
CA MET A 57 -24.43 -11.04 2.36
C MET A 57 -24.76 -12.47 2.81
N GLU A 58 -25.53 -13.19 2.00
CA GLU A 58 -25.87 -14.59 2.21
C GLU A 58 -25.54 -15.40 0.94
N PRO A 59 -24.56 -16.32 0.97
CA PRO A 59 -23.69 -16.67 2.11
C PRO A 59 -22.54 -15.66 2.31
N LEU A 60 -22.09 -15.52 3.56
CA LEU A 60 -20.93 -14.68 3.90
C LEU A 60 -19.65 -15.19 3.22
N SER A 61 -18.99 -14.32 2.46
CA SER A 61 -17.73 -14.63 1.77
C SER A 61 -16.74 -13.49 1.89
N PHE A 62 -15.58 -13.77 2.48
CA PHE A 62 -14.49 -12.81 2.58
C PHE A 62 -13.98 -12.37 1.19
N ALA A 63 -13.82 -13.30 0.25
CA ALA A 63 -13.34 -13.00 -1.09
C ALA A 63 -14.30 -12.04 -1.82
N THR A 64 -15.61 -12.23 -1.65
CA THR A 64 -16.62 -11.34 -2.21
C THR A 64 -16.57 -9.95 -1.57
N LEU A 65 -16.51 -9.89 -0.23
CA LEU A 65 -16.37 -8.62 0.50
C LEU A 65 -15.13 -7.85 0.07
N LEU A 66 -13.97 -8.51 0.02
CA LEU A 66 -12.71 -7.89 -0.38
C LEU A 66 -12.80 -7.32 -1.80
N ARG A 67 -13.35 -8.09 -2.75
CA ARG A 67 -13.51 -7.66 -4.14
C ARG A 67 -14.42 -6.44 -4.27
N GLU A 68 -15.49 -6.37 -3.49
CA GLU A 68 -16.43 -5.25 -3.51
C GLU A 68 -15.88 -4.00 -2.81
N LEU A 69 -15.14 -4.17 -1.71
CA LEU A 69 -14.64 -3.07 -0.88
C LEU A 69 -13.29 -2.53 -1.36
N ALA A 70 -12.47 -3.31 -2.05
CA ALA A 70 -11.15 -2.89 -2.51
C ALA A 70 -11.17 -1.63 -3.39
N PRO A 71 -12.09 -1.47 -4.38
CA PRO A 71 -12.18 -0.24 -5.15
C PRO A 71 -12.53 0.97 -4.28
N HIS A 72 -13.44 0.79 -3.32
CA HIS A 72 -13.81 1.85 -2.39
C HIS A 72 -12.63 2.24 -1.49
N ALA A 73 -11.91 1.26 -0.94
CA ALA A 73 -10.71 1.48 -0.12
C ALA A 73 -9.65 2.30 -0.90
N GLN A 74 -9.43 1.99 -2.18
CA GLN A 74 -8.46 2.72 -3.00
C GLN A 74 -8.90 4.18 -3.29
N ASN A 75 -10.19 4.39 -3.53
CA ASN A 75 -10.74 5.70 -3.90
C ASN A 75 -10.98 6.62 -2.70
N SER A 76 -11.32 6.06 -1.54
CA SER A 76 -11.60 6.80 -0.30
C SER A 76 -10.33 7.19 0.46
N MET A 77 -9.17 6.62 0.11
CA MET A 77 -7.91 6.92 0.76
C MET A 77 -7.58 8.41 0.64
N PRO A 78 -7.35 9.13 1.76
CA PRO A 78 -7.03 10.55 1.72
C PRO A 78 -5.79 10.84 0.89
N LEU A 79 -5.86 11.85 0.02
CA LEU A 79 -4.75 12.23 -0.86
C LEU A 79 -3.49 12.62 -0.08
N ALA A 80 -3.65 13.25 1.08
CA ALA A 80 -2.53 13.61 1.95
C ALA A 80 -1.76 12.36 2.41
N VAL A 81 -2.47 11.33 2.87
CA VAL A 81 -1.89 10.05 3.32
C VAL A 81 -1.18 9.34 2.15
N ARG A 82 -1.81 9.31 0.96
CA ARG A 82 -1.18 8.74 -0.24
C ARG A 82 0.11 9.46 -0.63
N LYS A 83 0.09 10.80 -0.65
CA LYS A 83 1.28 11.62 -0.99
C LYS A 83 2.41 11.36 -0.01
N GLU A 84 2.11 11.26 1.27
CA GLU A 84 3.11 11.01 2.30
C GLU A 84 3.72 9.61 2.21
N ALA A 85 2.90 8.57 1.96
CA ALA A 85 3.40 7.22 1.71
C ALA A 85 4.38 7.18 0.51
N VAL A 86 4.02 7.86 -0.59
CA VAL A 86 4.88 7.98 -1.77
C VAL A 86 6.17 8.75 -1.44
N ALA A 87 6.10 9.80 -0.62
CA ALA A 87 7.28 10.55 -0.21
C ALA A 87 8.23 9.71 0.65
N LEU A 88 7.71 8.89 1.58
CA LEU A 88 8.52 7.96 2.38
C LEU A 88 9.22 6.91 1.51
N ILE A 89 8.49 6.32 0.56
CA ILE A 89 9.06 5.36 -0.38
C ILE A 89 10.15 6.04 -1.22
N ARG A 90 9.86 7.21 -1.81
CA ARG A 90 10.85 7.97 -2.60
C ARG A 90 12.11 8.30 -1.79
N GLY A 91 11.95 8.77 -0.56
CA GLY A 91 13.08 9.08 0.31
C GLY A 91 13.90 7.85 0.71
N TYR A 92 13.29 6.67 0.79
CA TYR A 92 14.03 5.41 0.93
C TYR A 92 14.82 5.10 -0.35
N LEU A 93 14.15 5.18 -1.51
CA LEU A 93 14.76 4.90 -2.81
C LEU A 93 15.98 5.79 -3.07
N GLU A 94 15.86 7.10 -2.83
CA GLU A 94 16.96 8.07 -3.03
C GLU A 94 18.22 7.66 -2.23
N LYS A 95 18.06 7.18 -1.00
CA LYS A 95 19.18 6.69 -0.16
C LYS A 95 19.81 5.37 -0.64
N GLN A 96 19.15 4.62 -1.52
CA GLN A 96 19.70 3.38 -2.06
C GLN A 96 20.60 3.62 -3.29
N PHE A 97 20.58 4.83 -3.86
CA PHE A 97 21.35 5.21 -5.04
C PHE A 97 22.42 6.29 -4.77
N GLU A 98 22.59 6.72 -3.51
CA GLU A 98 23.77 7.43 -3.00
C GLU A 98 24.84 6.45 -2.52
#